data_AF-A0A1V2PB00-F1
#
_entry.id   AF-A0A1V2PB00-F1
#
_cell.length_a   1.000
_cell.length_b   1.000
_cell.length_c   1.000
_cell.angle_alpha   90.00
_cell.angle_beta   90.00
_cell.angle_gamma   90.00
#
_symmetry.space_group_name_H-M   'P 1'
#
loop_
_entity.id
_entity.type
_entity.pdbx_description
1 polymer ?
#
loop_
_entity_poly.entity_id
_entity_poly.type
_entity_poly.pdbx_seq_one_letter_code
_entity_poly.pdbx_strand_id
1 'polypeptide(L)'
;MWRHIGRVWTTGTQFLVMDKYFLYAWQGANDQVDALSELHWSVTATEVGTGWAAVVATDGAVNDKGWLEVFQNRRTIAIVQAQGEPYSRALGKALAYPADGDHMGDVVPVPSGDMYFFNATQGGDGDWPKAKPGKAPVTWEPADDSARAPTGLRFDVPRGDYQLQVRWMTEPDDETCFARWLFTPV
;
A
#
# COMPACT_ATOMS: atom_id res chain seq x y z
N MET A 1 -13.57 -11.36 7.12
CA MET A 1 -13.40 -10.22 8.05
C MET A 1 -11.99 -9.71 7.85
N TRP A 2 -11.82 -8.39 7.71
CA TRP A 2 -10.51 -7.78 7.57
C TRP A 2 -9.76 -7.77 8.90
N ARG A 3 -8.47 -8.09 8.85
CA ARG A 3 -7.55 -8.05 9.98
C ARG A 3 -6.43 -7.07 9.66
N HIS A 4 -6.18 -6.11 10.55
CA HIS A 4 -5.04 -5.22 10.43
C HIS A 4 -3.75 -6.00 10.65
N ILE A 5 -2.75 -5.82 9.78
CA ILE A 5 -1.48 -6.55 9.83
C ILE A 5 -0.26 -5.65 9.92
N GLY A 6 -0.43 -4.34 9.73
CA GLY A 6 0.65 -3.38 9.86
C GLY A 6 0.25 -2.03 9.30
N ARG A 7 1.13 -1.05 9.51
CA ARG A 7 0.98 0.31 9.01
C ARG A 7 2.35 0.87 8.67
N VAL A 8 2.44 1.70 7.65
CA VAL A 8 3.67 2.45 7.30
C VAL A 8 3.35 3.93 7.26
N TRP A 9 4.33 4.76 7.63
CA TRP A 9 4.18 6.20 7.59
C TRP A 9 4.57 6.74 6.22
N THR A 10 3.73 7.61 5.64
CA THR A 10 4.01 8.34 4.41
C THR A 10 4.16 9.83 4.68
N THR A 11 5.01 10.47 3.88
CA THR A 11 5.12 11.92 3.77
C THR A 11 4.85 12.41 2.33
N GLY A 12 4.02 11.68 1.58
CA GLY A 12 3.68 11.98 0.19
C GLY A 12 4.52 11.24 -0.86
N THR A 13 5.46 10.39 -0.44
CA THR A 13 6.30 9.59 -1.35
C THR A 13 5.57 8.34 -1.80
N GLN A 14 5.91 7.85 -2.99
CA GLN A 14 5.34 6.61 -3.53
C GLN A 14 5.93 5.38 -2.85
N PHE A 15 5.14 4.32 -2.81
CA PHE A 15 5.51 3.02 -2.29
C PHE A 15 5.43 1.97 -3.39
N LEU A 16 6.22 0.91 -3.24
CA LEU A 16 6.19 -0.24 -4.12
C LEU A 16 5.69 -1.48 -3.40
N VAL A 17 4.96 -2.31 -4.14
CA VAL A 17 4.54 -3.64 -3.70
C VAL A 17 5.06 -4.69 -4.69
N MET A 18 5.91 -5.60 -4.23
CA MET A 18 6.50 -6.64 -5.08
C MET A 18 6.90 -7.91 -4.30
N ASP A 19 7.18 -8.98 -5.04
CA ASP A 19 7.77 -10.21 -4.48
C ASP A 19 9.24 -10.03 -4.12
N LYS A 20 9.71 -10.80 -3.13
CA LYS A 20 11.11 -10.88 -2.73
C LYS A 20 12.09 -10.99 -3.90
N TYR A 21 11.75 -11.77 -4.93
CA TYR A 21 12.65 -12.04 -6.05
C TYR A 21 12.98 -10.79 -6.87
N PHE A 22 12.17 -9.73 -6.81
CA PHE A 22 12.41 -8.52 -7.59
C PHE A 22 13.12 -7.41 -6.78
N LEU A 23 13.19 -7.55 -5.45
CA LEU A 23 13.78 -6.54 -4.56
C LEU A 23 15.19 -6.12 -4.97
N TYR A 24 16.03 -7.07 -5.40
CA TYR A 24 17.43 -6.77 -5.74
C TYR A 24 17.58 -5.75 -6.88
N ALA A 25 16.57 -5.61 -7.74
CA ALA A 25 16.63 -4.71 -8.89
C ALA A 25 16.15 -3.30 -8.57
N TRP A 26 15.52 -3.08 -7.41
CA TRP A 26 15.16 -1.75 -6.94
C TRP A 26 16.23 -1.22 -5.99
N GLN A 27 16.91 -0.14 -6.35
CA GLN A 27 17.99 0.44 -5.55
C GLN A 27 17.56 1.75 -4.85
N GLY A 28 16.37 2.27 -5.15
CA GLY A 28 15.92 3.57 -4.66
C GLY A 28 16.79 4.72 -5.19
N ALA A 29 17.43 4.53 -6.34
CA ALA A 29 18.24 5.57 -6.97
C ALA A 29 17.35 6.72 -7.45
N ASN A 30 17.90 7.95 -7.48
CA ASN A 30 17.13 9.14 -7.77
C ASN A 30 16.39 9.05 -9.12
N ASP A 31 17.02 8.52 -10.15
CA ASP A 31 16.40 8.32 -11.46
C ASP A 31 15.19 7.36 -11.41
N GLN A 32 15.28 6.29 -10.63
CA GLN A 32 14.17 5.36 -10.40
C GLN A 32 13.00 6.04 -9.66
N VAL A 33 13.32 6.82 -8.63
CA VAL A 33 12.34 7.53 -7.79
C VAL A 33 11.69 8.70 -8.54
N ASP A 34 12.47 9.43 -9.32
CA ASP A 34 11.99 10.58 -10.10
C ASP A 34 11.02 10.10 -11.19
N ALA A 35 11.37 9.02 -11.90
CA ALA A 35 10.49 8.41 -12.90
C ALA A 35 9.13 8.00 -12.31
N LEU A 36 9.13 7.52 -11.06
CA LEU A 36 7.90 7.20 -10.33
C LEU A 36 7.07 8.47 -10.04
N SER A 37 7.70 9.55 -9.61
CA SER A 37 7.01 10.81 -9.29
C SER A 37 6.32 11.47 -10.49
N GLU A 38 6.78 11.18 -11.70
CA GLU A 38 6.22 11.67 -12.96
C GLU A 38 5.05 10.80 -13.49
N LEU A 39 4.77 9.66 -12.84
CA LEU A 39 3.70 8.77 -13.27
C LEU A 39 2.32 9.41 -13.15
N HIS A 40 1.53 9.24 -14.20
CA HIS A 40 0.10 9.56 -14.16
C HIS A 40 -0.62 8.62 -13.18
N TRP A 41 -1.67 9.11 -12.50
CA TRP A 41 -2.41 8.36 -11.47
C TRP A 41 -2.97 6.99 -11.95
N SER A 42 -3.16 6.83 -13.26
CA SER A 42 -3.65 5.58 -13.86
C SER A 42 -2.58 4.51 -14.02
N VAL A 43 -1.29 4.86 -13.88
CA VAL A 43 -0.18 3.91 -13.94
C VAL A 43 -0.03 3.24 -12.58
N THR A 44 -0.21 1.93 -12.57
CA THR A 44 -0.30 1.14 -11.34
C THR A 44 0.85 0.18 -11.11
N ALA A 45 1.79 0.10 -12.06
CA ALA A 45 2.99 -0.68 -11.93
C ALA A 45 4.19 -0.05 -12.64
N THR A 46 5.38 -0.49 -12.25
CA THR A 46 6.65 -0.16 -12.88
C THR A 46 7.49 -1.42 -13.04
N GLU A 47 8.38 -1.42 -14.04
CA GLU A 47 9.32 -2.50 -14.26
C GLU A 47 10.41 -2.50 -13.19
N VAL A 48 10.72 -3.68 -12.66
CA VAL A 48 11.78 -3.87 -11.67
C VAL A 48 12.59 -5.10 -12.05
N GLY A 49 13.75 -4.86 -12.67
CA GLY A 49 14.62 -5.92 -13.18
C GLY A 49 13.95 -6.71 -14.30
N THR A 50 13.55 -7.95 -14.01
CA THR A 50 12.84 -8.83 -14.97
C THR A 50 11.36 -9.01 -14.63
N GLY A 51 10.87 -8.32 -13.60
CA GLY A 51 9.49 -8.40 -13.14
C GLY A 51 8.86 -7.03 -12.97
N TRP A 52 7.82 -6.98 -12.13
CA TRP A 52 6.98 -5.81 -11.94
C TRP A 52 6.74 -5.54 -10.46
N ALA A 53 6.61 -4.27 -10.15
CA ALA A 53 6.16 -3.79 -8.85
C ALA A 53 4.89 -2.98 -9.03
N ALA A 54 3.89 -3.21 -8.19
CA ALA A 54 2.76 -2.31 -8.10
C ALA A 54 3.18 -0.99 -7.44
N VAL A 55 2.62 0.11 -7.92
CA VAL A 55 2.83 1.46 -7.40
C VAL A 55 1.66 1.83 -6.50
N VAL A 56 1.97 2.18 -5.26
CA VAL A 56 1.06 2.78 -4.29
C VAL A 56 1.43 4.25 -4.16
N ALA A 57 0.79 5.10 -4.95
CA ALA A 57 1.01 6.54 -4.89
C ALA A 57 0.10 7.15 -3.83
N THR A 58 0.67 7.78 -2.81
CA THR A 58 -0.15 8.39 -1.76
C THR A 58 -0.86 9.62 -2.31
N ASP A 59 -2.14 9.75 -1.98
CA ASP A 59 -2.98 10.82 -2.47
C ASP A 59 -2.96 11.99 -1.49
N GLY A 60 -2.36 13.11 -1.91
CA GLY A 60 -2.27 14.34 -1.11
C GLY A 60 -3.64 14.96 -0.81
N ALA A 61 -4.69 14.64 -1.58
CA ALA A 61 -6.05 15.09 -1.30
C ALA A 61 -6.69 14.30 -0.14
N VAL A 62 -6.26 13.06 0.10
CA VAL A 62 -6.67 12.28 1.27
C VAL A 62 -5.87 12.72 2.49
N ASN A 63 -4.54 12.77 2.38
CA ASN A 63 -3.65 13.39 3.37
C ASN A 63 -2.24 13.50 2.80
N ASP A 64 -1.55 14.63 2.98
CA ASP A 64 -0.17 14.80 2.53
C ASP A 64 0.83 14.02 3.41
N LYS A 65 0.47 13.75 4.66
CA LYS A 65 1.24 12.92 5.60
C LYS A 65 0.30 12.05 6.42
N GLY A 66 0.62 10.77 6.57
CA GLY A 66 -0.24 9.91 7.36
C GLY A 66 0.14 8.45 7.30
N TRP A 67 -0.81 7.62 7.71
CA TRP A 67 -0.64 6.19 7.73
C TRP A 67 -1.21 5.53 6.48
N LEU A 68 -0.44 4.63 5.91
CA LEU A 68 -0.93 3.60 4.99
C LEU A 68 -1.17 2.33 5.80
N GLU A 69 -2.44 2.00 5.99
CA GLU A 69 -2.90 0.89 6.82
C GLU A 69 -3.03 -0.38 5.98
N VAL A 70 -2.43 -1.48 6.42
CA VAL A 70 -2.42 -2.75 5.70
C VAL A 70 -3.35 -3.73 6.38
N PHE A 71 -4.29 -4.26 5.61
CA PHE A 71 -5.28 -5.25 6.04
C PHE A 71 -5.22 -6.51 5.21
N GLN A 72 -5.57 -7.62 5.83
CA GLN A 72 -5.68 -8.93 5.20
C GLN A 72 -7.06 -9.52 5.44
N ASN A 73 -7.68 -10.08 4.40
CA ASN A 73 -8.90 -10.88 4.49
C ASN A 73 -8.72 -12.15 3.66
N ARG A 74 -8.54 -13.28 4.35
CA ARG A 74 -8.15 -14.56 3.72
C ARG A 74 -6.86 -14.40 2.90
N ARG A 75 -6.98 -14.27 1.59
CA ARG A 75 -5.87 -14.16 0.64
C ARG A 75 -5.75 -12.77 0.03
N THR A 76 -6.71 -11.89 0.27
CA THR A 76 -6.73 -10.53 -0.26
C THR A 76 -5.99 -9.59 0.68
N ILE A 77 -5.19 -8.69 0.12
CA ILE A 77 -4.52 -7.61 0.83
C ILE A 77 -5.14 -6.28 0.43
N ALA A 78 -5.39 -5.41 1.40
CA ALA A 78 -5.80 -4.03 1.17
C ALA A 78 -4.80 -3.09 1.84
N ILE A 79 -4.29 -2.13 1.07
CA ILE A 79 -3.55 -0.98 1.59
C ILE A 79 -4.50 0.20 1.52
N VAL A 80 -4.68 0.90 2.63
CA VAL A 80 -5.67 1.97 2.78
C VAL A 80 -5.00 3.23 3.30
N GLN A 81 -5.18 4.33 2.57
CA GLN A 81 -4.99 5.67 3.09
C GLN A 81 -6.37 6.23 3.41
N ALA A 82 -6.59 6.75 4.61
CA ALA A 82 -7.91 7.26 5.00
C ALA A 82 -7.80 8.51 5.88
N GLN A 83 -8.84 9.33 5.79
CA GLN A 83 -9.07 10.50 6.63
C GLN A 83 -10.54 10.50 7.08
N GLY A 84 -10.78 10.96 8.30
CA GLY A 84 -12.12 11.12 8.88
C GLY A 84 -12.17 10.70 10.34
N GLU A 85 -13.18 11.21 11.06
CA GLU A 85 -13.40 10.91 12.47
C GLU A 85 -14.72 10.15 12.71
N PRO A 86 -14.72 9.11 13.56
CA PRO A 86 -13.55 8.43 14.12
C PRO A 86 -12.72 7.70 13.05
N TYR A 87 -11.40 7.62 13.21
CA TYR A 87 -10.51 7.00 12.21
C TYR A 87 -10.88 5.54 11.90
N SER A 88 -11.28 4.79 12.91
CA SER A 88 -11.76 3.41 12.74
C SER A 88 -13.01 3.31 11.85
N ARG A 89 -13.89 4.33 11.87
CA ARG A 89 -15.04 4.42 10.97
C ARG A 89 -14.60 4.68 9.54
N ALA A 90 -13.62 5.57 9.33
CA ALA A 90 -13.07 5.86 8.00
C ALA A 90 -12.46 4.59 7.37
N LEU A 91 -11.65 3.86 8.12
CA LEU A 91 -11.06 2.58 7.68
C LEU A 91 -12.15 1.52 7.42
N GLY A 92 -13.15 1.44 8.29
CA GLY A 92 -14.29 0.54 8.10
C GLY A 92 -15.04 0.79 6.80
N LYS A 93 -15.29 2.06 6.46
CA LYS A 93 -15.92 2.45 5.19
C LYS A 93 -15.05 2.11 3.99
N ALA A 94 -13.76 2.44 4.03
CA ALA A 94 -12.82 2.11 2.93
C ALA A 94 -12.77 0.61 2.64
N LEU A 95 -12.81 -0.24 3.67
CA LEU A 95 -12.78 -1.70 3.55
C LEU A 95 -14.13 -2.32 3.14
N ALA A 96 -15.24 -1.63 3.42
CA ALA A 96 -16.59 -2.04 3.04
C ALA A 96 -17.03 -1.50 1.68
N TYR A 97 -16.35 -0.47 1.17
CA TYR A 97 -16.69 0.15 -0.11
C TYR A 97 -16.61 -0.88 -1.24
N PRO A 98 -17.59 -0.93 -2.16
CA PRO A 98 -17.57 -1.87 -3.28
C PRO A 98 -16.28 -1.79 -4.09
N ALA A 99 -15.82 -2.91 -4.63
CA ALA A 99 -14.71 -2.92 -5.58
C ALA A 99 -15.19 -2.69 -7.03
N ASP A 100 -16.50 -2.65 -7.25
CA ASP A 100 -17.10 -2.39 -8.55
C ASP A 100 -16.75 -0.98 -9.02
N GLY A 101 -16.11 -0.88 -10.19
CA GLY A 101 -15.61 0.38 -10.74
C GLY A 101 -14.30 0.86 -10.12
N ASP A 102 -13.60 0.04 -9.32
CA ASP A 102 -12.19 0.32 -9.01
C ASP A 102 -11.40 0.28 -10.33
N HIS A 103 -10.39 1.14 -10.46
CA HIS A 103 -9.48 1.12 -11.61
C HIS A 103 -8.73 -0.20 -11.62
N MET A 104 -8.82 -0.94 -12.71
CA MET A 104 -8.12 -2.21 -12.85
C MET A 104 -6.65 -1.91 -13.14
N GLY A 105 -5.79 -2.27 -12.19
CA GLY A 105 -4.35 -2.11 -12.33
C GLY A 105 -3.68 -3.34 -12.96
N ASP A 106 -2.36 -3.37 -12.88
CA ASP A 106 -1.55 -4.47 -13.36
C ASP A 106 -1.56 -5.68 -12.42
N VAL A 107 -1.18 -6.83 -12.95
CA VAL A 107 -1.01 -8.07 -12.18
C VAL A 107 0.37 -8.07 -11.52
N VAL A 108 0.41 -8.34 -10.22
CA VAL A 108 1.64 -8.47 -9.44
C VAL A 108 1.97 -9.94 -9.21
N PRO A 109 3.07 -10.46 -9.80
CA PRO A 109 3.48 -11.84 -9.58
C PRO A 109 4.13 -12.01 -8.21
N VAL A 110 3.69 -13.03 -7.46
CA VAL A 110 4.22 -13.38 -6.12
C VAL A 110 4.64 -14.85 -6.05
N PRO A 111 5.68 -15.25 -6.80
CA PRO A 111 6.14 -16.64 -6.88
C PRO A 111 6.72 -17.19 -5.57
N SER A 112 7.31 -16.34 -4.71
CA SER A 112 7.91 -16.80 -3.46
C SER A 112 6.86 -17.02 -2.36
N GLY A 113 5.80 -16.20 -2.38
CA GLY A 113 4.81 -16.08 -1.30
C GLY A 113 5.17 -15.00 -0.27
N ASP A 114 6.26 -14.25 -0.49
CA ASP A 114 6.69 -13.15 0.36
C ASP A 114 6.48 -11.82 -0.38
N MET A 115 5.44 -11.07 0.00
CA MET A 115 5.15 -9.75 -0.55
C MET A 115 5.76 -8.67 0.33
N TYR A 116 6.40 -7.68 -0.31
CA TYR A 116 7.03 -6.53 0.32
C TYR A 116 6.31 -5.27 -0.10
N PHE A 117 6.06 -4.39 0.87
CA PHE A 117 5.45 -3.08 0.68
C PHE A 117 6.33 -2.03 1.34
N PHE A 118 6.96 -1.15 0.58
CA PHE A 118 7.97 -0.23 1.13
C PHE A 118 8.07 1.08 0.34
N ASN A 119 8.58 2.11 1.01
CA ASN A 119 8.80 3.42 0.42
C ASN A 119 9.80 3.33 -0.73
N ALA A 120 9.44 3.82 -1.92
CA ALA A 120 10.24 3.67 -3.13
C ALA A 120 11.61 4.38 -3.06
N THR A 121 11.77 5.37 -2.17
CA THR A 121 13.07 6.01 -1.92
C THR A 121 14.08 5.09 -1.23
N GLN A 122 13.64 3.95 -0.73
CA GLN A 122 14.50 2.95 -0.11
C GLN A 122 14.85 1.86 -1.12
N GLY A 123 16.08 1.36 -1.08
CA GLY A 123 16.49 0.19 -1.85
C GLY A 123 15.82 -1.09 -1.36
N GLY A 124 15.71 -2.10 -2.23
CA GLY A 124 15.10 -3.39 -1.90
C GLY A 124 15.89 -4.23 -0.89
N ASP A 125 17.10 -3.79 -0.50
CA ASP A 125 17.93 -4.35 0.57
C ASP A 125 17.55 -3.84 1.98
N GLY A 126 16.54 -2.98 2.09
CA GLY A 126 16.06 -2.48 3.37
C GLY A 126 15.59 -3.58 4.33
N ASP A 127 15.72 -3.31 5.64
CA ASP A 127 15.23 -4.21 6.68
C ASP A 127 13.72 -4.04 6.85
N TRP A 128 12.96 -4.91 6.19
CA TRP A 128 11.50 -4.86 6.20
C TRP A 128 10.93 -5.73 7.33
N PRO A 129 10.40 -5.14 8.41
CA PRO A 129 9.83 -5.91 9.51
C PRO A 129 8.65 -6.76 9.01
N LYS A 130 8.56 -7.98 9.55
CA LYS A 130 7.42 -8.85 9.27
C LYS A 130 6.16 -8.27 9.89
N ALA A 131 5.11 -8.18 9.09
CA ALA A 131 3.78 -7.73 9.49
C ALA A 131 3.29 -8.54 10.71
N LYS A 132 2.71 -7.84 11.68
CA LYS A 132 2.22 -8.41 12.93
C LYS A 132 0.74 -8.08 13.04
N PRO A 133 -0.14 -9.09 12.94
CA PRO A 133 -1.57 -8.88 13.12
C PRO A 133 -1.90 -8.16 14.42
N GLY A 134 -2.75 -7.14 14.32
CA GLY A 134 -3.11 -6.27 15.44
C GLY A 134 -4.57 -5.84 15.40
N LYS A 135 -4.96 -5.03 16.39
CA LYS A 135 -6.25 -4.33 16.37
C LYS A 135 -6.19 -3.24 15.32
N ALA A 136 -7.32 -2.98 14.66
CA ALA A 136 -7.44 -1.82 13.79
C ALA A 136 -7.13 -0.54 14.60
N PRO A 137 -6.35 0.40 14.02
CA PRO A 137 -6.00 1.62 14.70
C PRO A 137 -7.25 2.48 14.94
N VAL A 138 -7.23 3.21 16.04
CA VAL A 138 -8.32 4.11 16.46
C VAL A 138 -7.99 5.58 16.21
N THR A 139 -6.71 5.92 16.04
CA THR A 139 -6.24 7.29 15.76
C THR A 139 -5.41 7.35 14.48
N TRP A 140 -5.57 8.46 13.76
CA TRP A 140 -4.76 8.81 12.59
C TRP A 140 -3.50 9.58 12.96
N GLU A 141 -3.43 10.11 14.19
CA GLU A 141 -2.31 10.91 14.66
C GLU A 141 -0.98 10.17 14.41
N PRO A 142 0.08 10.91 14.02
CA PRO A 142 1.42 10.33 14.00
C PRO A 142 1.69 9.70 15.36
N ALA A 143 2.36 8.56 15.36
CA ALA A 143 2.99 8.12 16.60
C ALA A 143 3.92 9.27 17.04
N ASP A 144 4.07 9.50 18.35
CA ASP A 144 5.06 10.44 18.92
C ASP A 144 6.47 10.23 18.33
N ASP A 145 6.70 9.07 17.72
CA ASP A 145 7.92 8.65 17.07
C ASP A 145 7.72 8.27 15.59
N SER A 146 7.09 9.14 14.80
CA SER A 146 6.96 8.96 13.34
C SER A 146 8.32 8.70 12.65
N ALA A 147 9.43 9.16 13.25
CA ALA A 147 10.80 8.84 12.84
C ALA A 147 11.19 7.36 13.03
N ARG A 148 10.52 6.64 13.94
CA ARG A 148 10.65 5.18 14.14
C ARG A 148 9.51 4.38 13.50
N ALA A 149 8.58 5.04 12.82
CA ALA A 149 7.56 4.33 12.07
C ALA A 149 8.24 3.54 10.94
N PRO A 150 7.82 2.28 10.69
CA PRO A 150 8.39 1.50 9.61
C PRO A 150 8.07 2.16 8.26
N THR A 151 9.08 2.28 7.41
CA THR A 151 8.97 2.76 6.02
C THR A 151 8.68 1.63 5.04
N GLY A 152 8.60 0.40 5.53
CA GLY A 152 8.17 -0.76 4.77
C GLY A 152 7.79 -1.93 5.67
N LEU A 153 7.15 -2.94 5.07
CA LEU A 153 6.64 -4.13 5.70
C LEU A 153 6.82 -5.31 4.74
N ARG A 154 7.01 -6.50 5.31
CA ARG A 154 6.86 -7.77 4.57
C ARG A 154 5.74 -8.60 5.15
N PHE A 155 4.96 -9.28 4.32
CA PHE A 155 3.90 -10.17 4.76
C PHE A 155 3.76 -11.39 3.85
N ASP A 156 3.43 -12.52 4.48
CA ASP A 156 3.25 -13.79 3.79
C ASP A 156 1.89 -13.81 3.09
N VAL A 157 1.89 -14.23 1.82
CA VAL A 157 0.68 -14.42 1.01
C VAL A 157 0.78 -15.74 0.23
N PRO A 158 -0.34 -16.35 -0.19
CA PRO A 158 -0.28 -17.48 -1.10
C PRO A 158 0.51 -17.16 -2.37
N ARG A 159 1.30 -18.13 -2.84
CA ARG A 159 2.01 -17.98 -4.13
C ARG A 159 1.01 -17.84 -5.28
N GLY A 160 1.38 -17.03 -6.26
CA GLY A 160 0.59 -16.82 -7.47
C GLY A 160 0.53 -15.35 -7.85
N ASP A 161 -0.43 -15.04 -8.71
CA ASP A 161 -0.60 -13.71 -9.27
C ASP A 161 -1.70 -12.96 -8.53
N TYR A 162 -1.52 -11.66 -8.37
CA TYR A 162 -2.47 -10.78 -7.67
C TYR A 162 -2.92 -9.67 -8.60
N GLN A 163 -4.22 -9.62 -8.89
CA GLN A 163 -4.84 -8.51 -9.57
C GLN A 163 -4.91 -7.31 -8.62
N LEU A 164 -4.32 -6.20 -9.04
CA LEU A 164 -4.49 -4.92 -8.37
C LEU A 164 -5.78 -4.24 -8.83
N GLN A 165 -6.57 -3.76 -7.88
CA GLN A 165 -7.67 -2.83 -8.09
C GLN A 165 -7.42 -1.58 -7.25
N VAL A 166 -7.51 -0.40 -7.87
CA VAL A 166 -7.22 0.87 -7.20
C VAL A 166 -8.46 1.74 -7.14
N ARG A 167 -8.80 2.19 -5.94
CA ARG A 167 -9.78 3.24 -5.70
C ARG A 167 -9.03 4.49 -5.24
N TRP A 168 -9.00 5.50 -6.10
CA TRP A 168 -8.46 6.82 -5.78
C TRP A 168 -9.49 7.67 -5.05
N MET A 169 -9.03 8.74 -4.37
CA MET A 169 -9.82 9.76 -3.65
C MET A 169 -11.33 9.54 -3.70
N THR A 170 -11.86 8.87 -2.69
CA THR A 170 -13.29 8.54 -2.59
C THR A 170 -13.86 9.02 -1.28
N GLU A 171 -14.94 9.79 -1.40
CA GLU A 171 -15.74 10.30 -0.29
C GLU A 171 -17.02 9.47 -0.18
N PRO A 172 -17.06 8.40 0.65
CA PRO A 172 -18.28 7.62 0.85
C PRO A 172 -19.37 8.43 1.58
N ASP A 173 -18.99 9.51 2.26
CA ASP A 173 -19.86 10.54 2.82
C ASP A 173 -19.05 11.81 3.14
N ASP A 174 -19.73 12.85 3.61
CA ASP A 174 -19.19 14.19 3.87
C ASP A 174 -18.08 14.26 4.93
N GLU A 175 -17.82 13.16 5.66
CA GLU A 175 -16.89 13.12 6.81
C GLU A 175 -15.69 12.21 6.57
N THR A 176 -15.65 11.48 5.46
CA THR A 176 -14.64 10.45 5.21
C THR A 176 -14.07 10.59 3.82
N CYS A 177 -12.76 10.46 3.71
CA CYS A 177 -12.08 10.33 2.42
C CYS A 177 -11.08 9.17 2.48
N PHE A 178 -10.92 8.41 1.40
CA PHE A 178 -9.93 7.34 1.35
C PHE A 178 -9.39 7.08 -0.06
N ALA A 179 -8.23 6.43 -0.10
CA ALA A 179 -7.71 5.71 -1.25
C ALA A 179 -7.40 4.26 -0.84
N ARG A 180 -7.58 3.30 -1.77
CA ARG A 180 -7.41 1.87 -1.51
C ARG A 180 -6.73 1.16 -2.67
N TRP A 181 -5.73 0.35 -2.35
CA TRP A 181 -5.10 -0.61 -3.24
C TRP A 181 -5.44 -2.02 -2.78
N LEU A 182 -6.19 -2.75 -3.61
CA LEU A 182 -6.71 -4.07 -3.30
C LEU A 182 -6.02 -5.12 -4.17
N PHE A 183 -5.31 -6.05 -3.54
CA PHE A 183 -4.61 -7.15 -4.20
C PHE A 183 -5.40 -8.43 -4.01
N THR A 184 -5.98 -8.96 -5.08
CA THR A 184 -6.80 -10.18 -5.06
C THR A 184 -6.12 -11.29 -5.87
N PRO A 185 -5.93 -12.51 -5.32
CA PRO A 185 -5.36 -13.61 -6.09
C PRO A 185 -6.22 -13.95 -7.32
N VAL A 186 -5.56 -14.28 -8.44
CA VAL A 186 -6.19 -14.74 -9.70
C VAL A 186 -5.82 -16.16 -10.09
#